data_AF-A0A8H7E3F0-F1
#
_entry.id   AF-A0A8H7E3F0-F1
#
_cell.length_a   1.000
_cell.length_b   1.000
_cell.length_c   1.000
_cell.angle_alpha   90.00
_cell.angle_beta   90.00
_cell.angle_gamma   90.00
#
_symmetry.space_group_name_H-M   'P 1'
#
loop_
_entity.id
_entity.type
_entity.pdbx_description
1 polymer ?
#
loop_
_entity_poly.entity_id
_entity_poly.type
_entity_poly.pdbx_seq_one_letter_code
_entity_poly.pdbx_strand_id
1 'polypeptide(L)'
;MIRDDYNKSVTPSRQLPADWPGYTNVQSLVAMAIPLFIFASTVCRFINDRKCGQPKDQLTKILKYETRSQASKLDATYLPVLEQLLARVTSSERRRLEDEFQQVIRSIVILVSPLSATALDRLLGVPKGTIDSKTDLLHSVLSIPFQPDHPIRLLHLSFRDFLVDSEKREMNPFWVDEAYAHNKLATQCLDLLSTGDNLKKDICNLRTPKRPRSDIDRQTIDSHLPPDIQYAC
;
A
#
# COMPACT_ATOMS: atom_id res chain seq x y z
N MET A 1 21.06 13.56 4.28
CA MET A 1 20.22 13.10 3.16
C MET A 1 18.84 13.75 3.20
N ILE A 2 17.88 13.34 4.07
CA ILE A 2 16.52 13.94 4.10
C ILE A 2 16.52 15.47 4.19
N ARG A 3 17.25 16.05 5.16
CA ARG A 3 17.37 17.51 5.33
C ARG A 3 17.92 18.19 4.07
N ASP A 4 19.02 17.65 3.54
CA ASP A 4 19.75 18.26 2.43
C ASP A 4 18.93 18.19 1.13
N ASP A 5 18.27 17.06 0.87
CA ASP A 5 17.42 16.86 -0.31
C ASP A 5 16.15 17.72 -0.23
N TYR A 6 15.58 17.85 0.97
CA TYR A 6 14.48 18.78 1.20
C TYR A 6 14.94 20.24 0.99
N ASN A 7 16.07 20.65 1.57
CA ASN A 7 16.57 22.03 1.47
C ASN A 7 16.94 22.44 0.04
N LYS A 8 17.38 21.49 -0.81
CA LYS A 8 17.63 21.70 -2.24
C LYS A 8 16.34 21.94 -3.05
N SER A 9 15.19 21.49 -2.56
CA SER A 9 13.90 21.54 -3.27
C SER A 9 12.94 22.62 -2.76
N VAL A 10 13.39 23.52 -1.87
CA VAL A 10 12.55 24.58 -1.29
C VAL A 10 13.27 25.92 -1.24
N THR A 11 12.49 26.99 -1.10
CA THR A 11 13.01 28.34 -0.86
C THR A 11 13.74 28.43 0.49
N PRO A 12 14.69 29.36 0.66
CA PRO A 12 15.44 29.53 1.92
C PRO A 12 14.53 29.68 3.16
N SER A 13 13.39 30.36 3.03
CA SER A 13 12.40 30.53 4.10
C SER A 13 11.76 29.24 4.62
N ARG A 14 11.83 28.16 3.84
CA ARG A 14 11.24 26.85 4.18
C ARG A 14 12.30 25.82 4.55
N GLN A 15 13.59 26.15 4.47
CA GLN A 15 14.67 25.22 4.77
C GLN A 15 14.66 24.79 6.24
N LEU A 16 15.04 23.55 6.46
CA LEU A 16 15.27 22.97 7.77
C LEU A 16 16.62 23.46 8.30
N PRO A 17 16.73 23.78 9.60
CA PRO A 17 17.97 24.28 10.18
C PRO A 17 19.05 23.19 10.22
N ALA A 18 20.30 23.61 10.41
CA ALA A 18 21.46 22.72 10.34
C ALA A 18 21.42 21.61 11.40
N ASP A 19 20.84 21.89 12.57
CA ASP A 19 20.71 20.93 13.67
C ASP A 19 19.48 20.03 13.55
N TRP A 20 18.59 20.24 12.57
CA TRP A 20 17.38 19.41 12.39
C TRP A 20 17.75 17.92 12.14
N PRO A 21 17.05 16.96 12.77
CA PRO A 21 15.85 17.11 13.61
C PRO A 21 16.11 17.47 15.08
N GLY A 22 17.36 17.66 15.49
CA GLY A 22 17.77 17.93 16.86
C GLY A 22 18.04 16.65 17.65
N TYR A 23 19.00 16.71 18.59
CA TYR A 23 19.45 15.54 19.35
C TYR A 23 18.31 14.85 20.12
N THR A 24 17.44 15.63 20.76
CA THR A 24 16.30 15.11 21.55
C THR A 24 15.34 14.31 20.68
N ASN A 25 14.95 14.82 19.52
CA ASN A 25 14.08 14.11 18.59
C ASN A 25 14.72 12.83 18.04
N VAL A 26 16.04 12.84 17.81
CA VAL A 26 16.76 11.61 17.42
C VAL A 26 16.69 10.57 18.53
N GLN A 27 16.91 10.95 19.78
CA GLN A 27 16.82 10.03 20.93
C GLN A 27 15.41 9.44 21.07
N SER A 28 14.37 10.26 20.94
CA SER A 28 12.98 9.80 20.92
C SER A 28 12.72 8.78 19.81
N LEU A 29 13.15 9.07 18.58
CA LEU A 29 13.00 8.13 17.46
C LEU A 29 13.76 6.82 17.67
N VAL A 30 14.95 6.86 18.28
CA VAL A 30 15.74 5.67 18.61
C VAL A 30 15.00 4.82 19.65
N ALA A 31 14.46 5.44 20.70
CA ALA A 31 13.67 4.74 21.72
C ALA A 31 12.38 4.12 21.14
N MET A 32 11.73 4.81 20.20
CA MET A 32 10.57 4.28 19.48
C MET A 32 10.94 3.09 18.59
N ALA A 33 12.12 3.11 17.97
CA ALA A 33 12.60 2.08 17.06
C ALA A 33 12.95 0.75 17.74
N ILE A 34 13.17 0.72 19.06
CA ILE A 34 13.51 -0.53 19.76
C ILE A 34 12.23 -1.30 20.10
N PRO A 35 12.13 -2.60 19.75
CA PRO A 35 13.10 -3.44 19.02
C PRO A 35 12.86 -3.52 17.48
N LEU A 36 11.90 -2.77 16.94
CA LEU A 36 11.46 -2.85 15.55
C LEU A 36 12.35 -2.06 14.58
N PHE A 37 13.35 -2.71 13.98
CA PHE A 37 14.20 -2.10 12.93
C PHE A 37 13.38 -1.50 11.76
N ILE A 38 12.23 -2.11 11.43
CA ILE A 38 11.29 -1.61 10.41
C ILE A 38 10.77 -0.21 10.67
N PHE A 39 10.76 0.24 11.95
CA PHE A 39 10.29 1.56 12.34
C PHE A 39 11.16 2.62 11.70
N ALA A 40 12.48 2.51 11.85
CA ALA A 40 13.42 3.51 11.34
C ALA A 40 13.30 3.68 9.82
N SER A 41 13.25 2.58 9.07
CA SER A 41 13.08 2.65 7.61
C SER A 41 11.74 3.24 7.19
N THR A 42 10.65 2.85 7.87
CA THR A 42 9.29 3.34 7.57
C THR A 42 9.19 4.84 7.86
N VAL A 43 9.68 5.27 9.02
CA VAL A 43 9.71 6.68 9.45
C VAL A 43 10.58 7.53 8.52
N CYS A 44 11.79 7.07 8.17
CA CYS A 44 12.64 7.82 7.25
C CYS A 44 11.96 8.00 5.88
N ARG A 45 11.31 6.96 5.35
CA ARG A 45 10.56 7.07 4.08
C ARG A 45 9.37 8.01 4.20
N PHE A 46 8.60 7.90 5.29
CA PHE A 46 7.44 8.76 5.55
C PHE A 46 7.82 10.24 5.69
N ILE A 47 8.88 10.55 6.43
CA ILE A 47 9.38 11.92 6.61
C ILE A 47 9.91 12.49 5.28
N ASN A 48 10.53 11.64 4.44
CA ASN A 48 11.10 12.06 3.17
C ASN A 48 10.04 12.20 2.04
N ASP A 49 8.83 11.67 2.24
CA ASP A 49 7.78 11.69 1.22
C ASP A 49 7.10 13.07 1.15
N ARG A 50 7.35 13.76 0.03
CA ARG A 50 6.83 15.11 -0.24
C ARG A 50 5.32 15.14 -0.48
N LYS A 51 4.73 14.01 -0.89
CA LYS A 51 3.28 13.89 -1.11
C LYS A 51 2.53 13.82 0.22
N CYS A 52 3.17 13.23 1.23
CA CYS A 52 2.70 13.15 2.59
C CYS A 52 2.73 14.52 3.29
N GLY A 53 3.78 15.33 3.07
CA GLY A 53 3.88 16.72 3.54
C GLY A 53 5.32 17.18 3.77
N GLN A 54 5.53 18.18 4.64
CA GLN A 54 6.88 18.66 4.96
C GLN A 54 7.52 17.81 6.08
N PRO A 55 8.85 17.58 6.04
CA PRO A 55 9.52 16.71 7.02
C PRO A 55 9.30 17.11 8.48
N LYS A 56 9.25 18.42 8.77
CA LYS A 56 8.99 18.93 10.12
C LYS A 56 7.60 18.52 10.65
N ASP A 57 6.60 18.59 9.79
CA ASP A 57 5.22 18.23 10.16
C ASP A 57 5.09 16.71 10.32
N GLN A 58 5.72 15.93 9.43
CA GLN A 58 5.71 14.46 9.53
C GLN A 58 6.43 13.97 10.78
N LEU A 59 7.59 14.54 11.10
CA LEU A 59 8.30 14.26 12.34
C LEU A 59 7.41 14.54 13.55
N THR A 60 6.73 15.69 13.55
CA THR A 60 5.80 16.05 14.63
C THR A 60 4.66 15.04 14.77
N LYS A 61 4.10 14.52 13.67
CA LYS A 61 3.08 13.47 13.73
C LYS A 61 3.60 12.17 14.34
N ILE A 62 4.81 11.74 13.98
CA ILE A 62 5.42 10.53 14.53
C ILE A 62 5.68 10.67 16.03
N LEU A 63 6.25 11.79 16.47
CA LEU A 63 6.57 12.01 17.88
C LEU A 63 5.33 12.04 18.78
N LYS A 64 4.14 12.34 18.26
CA LYS A 64 2.88 12.21 19.02
C LYS A 64 2.59 10.77 19.46
N TYR A 65 3.17 9.77 18.80
CA TYR A 65 3.01 8.36 19.18
C TYR A 65 3.97 7.91 20.28
N GLU A 66 5.01 8.70 20.57
CA GLU A 66 5.89 8.45 21.72
C GLU A 66 5.10 8.61 23.03
N THR A 67 4.20 9.59 23.09
CA THR A 67 3.43 9.94 24.29
C THR A 67 2.11 9.19 24.42
N ARG A 68 1.70 8.41 23.40
CA ARG A 68 0.49 7.56 23.45
C ARG A 68 0.80 6.30 24.25
N SER A 69 0.51 6.33 25.55
CA SER A 69 0.80 5.25 26.51
C SER A 69 0.21 3.88 26.17
N GLN A 70 -0.81 3.81 25.31
CA GLN A 70 -1.47 2.56 24.89
C GLN A 70 -1.11 2.12 23.46
N ALA A 71 -0.31 2.89 22.72
CA ALA A 71 0.05 2.51 21.36
C ALA A 71 1.15 1.44 21.37
N SER A 72 0.90 0.32 20.69
CA SER A 72 1.93 -0.68 20.42
C SER A 72 3.03 -0.11 19.51
N LYS A 73 4.18 -0.79 19.46
CA LYS A 73 5.29 -0.37 18.57
C LYS A 73 4.90 -0.41 17.09
N LEU A 74 4.02 -1.33 16.69
CA LEU A 74 3.48 -1.37 15.33
C LEU A 74 2.49 -0.21 15.08
N ASP A 75 1.72 0.20 16.10
CA ASP A 75 0.84 1.38 15.98
C ASP A 75 1.68 2.63 15.71
N ALA A 76 2.74 2.83 16.49
CA ALA A 76 3.68 3.93 16.29
C ALA A 76 4.40 3.88 14.93
N THR A 77 4.50 2.71 14.31
CA THR A 77 5.11 2.52 12.99
C THR A 77 4.14 2.84 11.85
N TYR A 78 2.90 2.34 11.92
CA TYR A 78 1.98 2.33 10.78
C TYR A 78 0.80 3.30 10.87
N LEU A 79 0.29 3.58 12.07
CA LEU A 79 -0.83 4.52 12.19
C LEU A 79 -0.47 5.95 11.73
N PRO A 80 0.74 6.52 11.95
CA PRO A 80 1.09 7.81 11.35
C PRO A 80 0.95 7.83 9.82
N VAL A 81 1.28 6.71 9.16
CA VAL A 81 1.21 6.53 7.70
C VAL A 81 -0.24 6.39 7.23
N LEU A 82 -1.08 5.71 8.01
CA LEU A 82 -2.48 5.48 7.66
C LEU A 82 -3.38 6.68 7.99
N GLU A 83 -3.20 7.31 9.15
CA GLU A 83 -4.01 8.45 9.60
C GLU A 83 -3.86 9.67 8.69
N GLN A 84 -2.70 9.88 8.06
CA GLN A 84 -2.53 10.99 7.12
C GLN A 84 -3.44 10.89 5.88
N LEU A 85 -3.93 9.69 5.56
CA LEU A 85 -4.82 9.45 4.43
C LEU A 85 -6.21 10.00 4.74
N LEU A 86 -6.59 9.98 6.02
CA LEU A 86 -7.83 10.57 6.51
C LEU A 86 -7.72 12.08 6.72
N ALA A 87 -6.50 12.60 6.91
CA ALA A 87 -6.26 14.02 7.20
C ALA A 87 -6.56 14.97 6.04
N ARG A 88 -6.72 14.47 4.80
CA ARG A 88 -7.02 15.29 3.60
C ARG A 88 -8.50 15.28 3.21
N VAL A 89 -9.37 14.64 3.99
CA VAL A 89 -10.78 14.43 3.64
C VAL A 89 -11.70 15.32 4.48
N THR A 90 -12.63 16.00 3.83
CA THR A 90 -13.68 16.78 4.51
C THR A 90 -14.69 15.86 5.20
N SER A 91 -15.30 16.32 6.29
CA SER A 91 -16.21 15.48 7.11
C SER A 91 -17.40 14.91 6.33
N SER A 92 -17.84 15.55 5.25
CA SER A 92 -18.96 15.11 4.40
C SER A 92 -18.64 13.95 3.46
N GLU A 93 -17.37 13.73 3.10
CA GLU A 93 -16.95 12.69 2.13
C GLU A 93 -16.20 11.52 2.78
N ARG A 94 -15.98 11.64 4.09
CA ARG A 94 -15.10 10.79 4.88
C ARG A 94 -15.43 9.30 4.77
N ARG A 95 -16.69 8.92 4.96
CA ARG A 95 -17.08 7.51 4.97
C ARG A 95 -16.87 6.82 3.62
N ARG A 96 -17.24 7.49 2.52
CA ARG A 96 -17.07 6.92 1.17
C ARG A 96 -15.59 6.77 0.81
N LEU A 97 -14.79 7.79 1.12
CA LEU A 97 -13.35 7.76 0.84
C LEU A 97 -12.62 6.74 1.72
N GLU A 98 -13.06 6.58 2.97
CA GLU A 98 -12.61 5.51 3.87
C GLU A 98 -12.91 4.13 3.28
N ASP A 99 -14.14 3.87 2.84
CA ASP A 99 -14.53 2.59 2.25
C ASP A 99 -13.76 2.26 0.96
N GLU A 100 -13.65 3.23 0.04
CA GLU A 100 -12.89 3.06 -1.21
C GLU A 100 -11.41 2.79 -0.94
N PHE A 101 -10.83 3.54 0.01
CA PHE A 101 -9.43 3.39 0.37
C PHE A 101 -9.18 2.05 1.07
N GLN A 102 -10.04 1.70 2.04
CA GLN A 102 -9.98 0.41 2.71
C GLN A 102 -10.11 -0.73 1.71
N GLN A 103 -10.97 -0.62 0.70
CA GLN A 103 -11.06 -1.64 -0.35
C GLN A 103 -9.72 -1.86 -1.07
N VAL A 104 -9.01 -0.79 -1.44
CA VAL A 104 -7.71 -0.89 -2.12
C VAL A 104 -6.66 -1.55 -1.22
N ILE A 105 -6.53 -1.08 0.02
CA ILE A 105 -5.52 -1.62 0.95
C ILE A 105 -5.81 -3.05 1.35
N ARG A 106 -7.08 -3.36 1.67
CA ARG A 106 -7.51 -4.72 1.94
C ARG A 106 -7.09 -5.64 0.81
N SER A 107 -7.42 -5.28 -0.42
CA SER A 107 -7.10 -6.06 -1.61
C SER A 107 -5.60 -6.30 -1.73
N ILE A 108 -4.78 -5.24 -1.68
CA ILE A 108 -3.31 -5.34 -1.80
C ILE A 108 -2.70 -6.25 -0.71
N VAL A 109 -3.20 -6.15 0.51
CA VAL A 109 -2.68 -6.88 1.69
C VAL A 109 -3.02 -8.37 1.65
N ILE A 110 -4.15 -8.74 1.07
CA ILE A 110 -4.58 -10.15 0.96
C ILE A 110 -4.15 -10.82 -0.36
N LEU A 111 -3.56 -10.09 -1.31
CA LEU A 111 -3.06 -10.68 -2.55
C LEU A 111 -2.02 -11.76 -2.24
N VAL A 112 -2.21 -12.96 -2.80
CA VAL A 112 -1.21 -14.03 -2.73
C VAL A 112 0.00 -13.71 -3.61
N SER A 113 -0.27 -13.18 -4.80
CA SER A 113 0.73 -12.72 -5.76
C SER A 113 0.53 -11.22 -6.01
N PRO A 114 1.57 -10.38 -5.81
CA PRO A 114 1.52 -8.96 -6.08
C PRO A 114 1.09 -8.63 -7.52
N LEU A 115 0.24 -7.63 -7.67
CA LEU A 115 -0.26 -7.13 -8.96
C LEU A 115 0.15 -5.68 -9.19
N SER A 116 0.19 -5.28 -10.46
CA SER A 116 0.40 -3.87 -10.84
C SER A 116 -0.82 -3.02 -10.54
N ALA A 117 -0.65 -1.70 -10.47
CA ALA A 117 -1.77 -0.78 -10.28
C ALA A 117 -2.85 -1.00 -11.35
N THR A 118 -2.43 -1.16 -12.61
CA THR A 118 -3.34 -1.38 -13.75
C THR A 118 -4.07 -2.72 -13.65
N ALA A 119 -3.39 -3.79 -13.23
CA ALA A 119 -4.01 -5.09 -13.04
C ALA A 119 -5.01 -5.06 -11.87
N LEU A 120 -4.69 -4.34 -10.80
CA LEU A 120 -5.61 -4.14 -9.67
C LEU A 120 -6.83 -3.30 -10.05
N ASP A 121 -6.68 -2.26 -10.87
CA ASP A 121 -7.83 -1.46 -11.35
C ASP A 121 -8.85 -2.38 -12.07
N ARG A 122 -8.35 -3.26 -12.95
CA ARG A 122 -9.18 -4.23 -13.69
C ARG A 122 -9.80 -5.27 -12.78
N LEU A 123 -8.99 -5.89 -11.91
CA LEU A 123 -9.43 -6.93 -11.00
C LEU A 123 -10.53 -6.43 -10.05
N LEU A 124 -10.38 -5.20 -9.55
CA LEU A 124 -11.33 -4.63 -8.61
C LEU A 124 -12.53 -3.94 -9.29
N GLY A 125 -12.53 -3.86 -10.63
CA GLY A 125 -13.58 -3.20 -11.41
C GLY A 125 -13.66 -1.69 -11.18
N VAL A 126 -12.54 -1.03 -10.87
CA VAL A 126 -12.48 0.41 -10.60
C VAL A 126 -11.90 1.19 -11.79
N PRO A 127 -12.16 2.51 -11.90
CA PRO A 127 -11.61 3.31 -13.00
C PRO A 127 -10.09 3.26 -13.04
N LYS A 128 -9.51 3.22 -14.24
CA LYS A 128 -8.06 3.24 -14.44
C LYS A 128 -7.40 4.43 -13.72
N GLY A 129 -6.33 4.17 -12.99
CA GLY A 129 -5.59 5.16 -12.19
C GLY A 129 -6.12 5.32 -10.77
N THR A 130 -7.17 4.59 -10.38
CA THR A 130 -7.68 4.62 -9.01
C THR A 130 -6.65 4.04 -8.04
N ILE A 131 -6.06 2.89 -8.36
CA ILE A 131 -5.09 2.23 -7.48
C ILE A 131 -3.82 3.06 -7.34
N ASP A 132 -3.32 3.61 -8.45
CA ASP A 132 -2.15 4.50 -8.45
C ASP A 132 -2.39 5.71 -7.53
N SER A 133 -3.50 6.42 -7.74
CA SER A 133 -3.87 7.60 -6.95
C SER A 133 -4.05 7.28 -5.45
N LYS A 134 -4.64 6.13 -5.11
CA LYS A 134 -4.91 5.74 -3.71
C LYS A 134 -3.67 5.23 -2.99
N THR A 135 -2.69 4.67 -3.72
CA THR A 135 -1.44 4.19 -3.12
C THR A 135 -0.36 5.27 -3.05
N ASP A 136 -0.57 6.43 -3.69
CA ASP A 136 0.40 7.52 -3.83
C ASP A 136 0.97 8.11 -2.53
N LEU A 137 0.27 7.90 -1.41
CA LEU A 137 0.68 8.37 -0.07
C LEU A 137 1.24 7.25 0.82
N LEU A 138 1.45 6.06 0.26
CA LEU A 138 1.84 4.86 0.99
C LEU A 138 3.26 4.37 0.65
N HIS A 139 4.09 5.20 0.02
CA HIS A 139 5.47 4.83 -0.33
C HIS A 139 6.35 4.44 0.87
N SER A 140 5.95 4.78 2.10
CA SER A 140 6.62 4.35 3.33
C SER A 140 6.36 2.89 3.69
N VAL A 141 5.26 2.30 3.21
CA VAL A 141 4.85 0.90 3.50
C VAL A 141 4.66 0.03 2.25
N LEU A 142 4.52 0.64 1.08
CA LEU A 142 4.44 0.00 -0.24
C LEU A 142 5.64 0.39 -1.13
N SER A 143 6.20 -0.59 -1.83
CA SER A 143 7.03 -0.39 -3.00
C SER A 143 6.12 -0.20 -4.20
N ILE A 144 6.00 1.05 -4.65
CA ILE A 144 5.16 1.43 -5.80
C ILE A 144 6.09 1.75 -6.96
N PRO A 145 6.09 0.93 -8.03
CA PRO A 145 7.00 1.12 -9.15
C PRO A 145 6.54 2.26 -10.06
N PHE A 146 7.50 2.93 -10.72
CA PHE A 146 7.19 3.93 -11.76
C PHE A 146 6.61 3.29 -13.03
N GLN A 147 7.00 2.04 -13.33
CA GLN A 147 6.50 1.32 -14.48
C GLN A 147 5.08 0.76 -14.20
N PRO A 148 4.05 1.13 -14.99
CA PRO A 148 2.66 0.77 -14.70
C PRO A 148 2.34 -0.73 -14.64
N ASP A 149 3.19 -1.55 -15.25
CA ASP A 149 3.02 -3.01 -15.33
C ASP A 149 3.81 -3.77 -14.25
N HIS A 150 4.63 -3.06 -13.47
CA HIS A 150 5.33 -3.67 -12.34
C HIS A 150 4.41 -3.75 -11.12
N PRO A 151 4.53 -4.81 -10.30
CA PRO A 151 3.61 -5.01 -9.20
C PRO A 151 3.93 -4.13 -7.99
N ILE A 152 2.87 -3.70 -7.32
CA ILE A 152 2.92 -3.04 -6.01
C ILE A 152 3.20 -4.09 -4.95
N ARG A 153 4.21 -3.86 -4.10
CA ARG A 153 4.59 -4.82 -3.05
C ARG A 153 4.58 -4.18 -1.68
N LEU A 154 4.30 -4.98 -0.66
CA LEU A 154 4.56 -4.58 0.72
C LEU A 154 6.07 -4.45 0.93
N LEU A 155 6.49 -3.42 1.66
CA LEU A 155 7.89 -3.25 2.04
C LEU A 155 8.30 -4.21 3.15
N HIS A 156 7.35 -4.59 4.00
CA HIS A 156 7.56 -5.56 5.07
C HIS A 156 6.25 -6.28 5.42
N LEU A 157 6.33 -7.57 5.73
CA LEU A 157 5.16 -8.41 6.03
C LEU A 157 4.41 -7.97 7.30
N SER A 158 5.11 -7.41 8.28
CA SER A 158 4.47 -6.88 9.49
C SER A 158 3.42 -5.80 9.24
N PHE A 159 3.43 -5.14 8.06
CA PHE A 159 2.35 -4.23 7.69
C PHE A 159 1.05 -4.99 7.41
N ARG A 160 1.13 -6.13 6.72
CA ARG A 160 0.01 -7.06 6.58
C ARG A 160 -0.41 -7.57 7.95
N ASP A 161 0.52 -8.10 8.73
CA ASP A 161 0.22 -8.71 10.03
C ASP A 161 -0.48 -7.70 10.95
N PHE A 162 -0.02 -6.45 10.95
CA PHE A 162 -0.66 -5.35 11.67
C PHE A 162 -2.11 -5.07 11.24
N LEU A 163 -2.40 -5.16 9.94
CA LEU A 163 -3.72 -4.85 9.39
C LEU A 163 -4.74 -5.97 9.58
N VAL A 164 -4.30 -7.24 9.61
CA VAL A 164 -5.19 -8.40 9.78
C VAL A 164 -5.32 -8.85 11.23
N ASP A 165 -4.53 -8.28 12.16
CA ASP A 165 -4.53 -8.62 13.58
C ASP A 165 -5.92 -8.43 14.22
N SER A 166 -6.59 -9.55 14.53
CA SER A 166 -7.94 -9.56 15.10
C SER A 166 -8.04 -8.90 16.48
N GLU A 167 -6.94 -8.84 17.24
CA GLU A 167 -6.93 -8.15 18.54
C GLU A 167 -7.12 -6.64 18.38
N LYS A 168 -6.83 -6.10 17.19
CA LYS A 168 -6.96 -4.68 16.85
C LYS A 168 -8.28 -4.30 16.21
N ARG A 169 -9.21 -5.24 16.02
CA ARG A 169 -10.49 -5.01 15.33
C ARG A 169 -11.24 -3.77 15.83
N GLU A 170 -11.33 -3.59 17.14
CA GLU A 170 -12.08 -2.48 17.76
C GLU A 170 -11.26 -1.19 17.89
N MET A 171 -9.92 -1.28 17.80
CA MET A 171 -8.99 -0.17 18.09
C MET A 171 -8.35 0.44 16.84
N ASN A 172 -8.26 -0.34 15.76
CA ASN A 172 -7.63 0.06 14.52
C ASN A 172 -8.70 0.27 13.43
N PRO A 173 -9.00 1.52 13.04
CA PRO A 173 -9.99 1.80 11.99
C PRO A 173 -9.57 1.30 10.61
N PHE A 174 -8.31 0.87 10.44
CA PHE A 174 -7.80 0.30 9.21
C PHE A 174 -7.76 -1.23 9.23
N TRP A 175 -8.29 -1.86 10.27
CA TRP A 175 -8.31 -3.32 10.38
C TRP A 175 -9.03 -3.97 9.19
N VAL A 176 -8.50 -5.14 8.81
CA VAL A 176 -8.91 -5.93 7.66
C VAL A 176 -9.44 -7.26 8.16
N ASP A 177 -10.75 -7.45 7.98
CA ASP A 177 -11.35 -8.78 8.07
C ASP A 177 -10.86 -9.62 6.88
N GLU A 178 -9.93 -10.53 7.16
CA GLU A 178 -9.28 -11.38 6.16
C GLU A 178 -10.28 -12.29 5.45
N ALA A 179 -11.24 -12.87 6.18
CA ALA A 179 -12.25 -13.75 5.60
C ALA A 179 -13.17 -12.98 4.64
N TYR A 180 -13.65 -11.81 5.07
CA TYR A 180 -14.44 -10.92 4.23
C TYR A 180 -13.65 -10.45 3.00
N ALA A 181 -12.40 -10.03 3.19
CA ALA A 181 -11.56 -9.54 2.10
C ALA A 181 -11.31 -10.64 1.04
N HIS A 182 -10.99 -11.87 1.47
CA HIS A 182 -10.81 -12.99 0.55
C HIS A 182 -12.10 -13.36 -0.18
N ASN A 183 -13.25 -13.36 0.51
CA ASN A 183 -14.55 -13.61 -0.13
C ASN A 183 -14.87 -12.56 -1.20
N LYS A 184 -14.63 -11.28 -0.89
CA LYS A 184 -14.83 -10.18 -1.84
C LYS A 184 -13.90 -10.29 -3.04
N LEU A 185 -12.61 -10.57 -2.81
CA LEU A 185 -11.64 -10.74 -3.89
C LEU A 185 -11.98 -11.94 -4.78
N ALA A 186 -12.41 -13.05 -4.20
CA ALA A 186 -12.84 -14.22 -4.96
C ALA A 186 -14.06 -13.90 -5.85
N THR A 187 -15.03 -13.15 -5.33
CA THR A 187 -16.16 -12.66 -6.12
C THR A 187 -15.70 -11.80 -7.29
N GLN A 188 -14.78 -10.85 -7.04
CA GLN A 188 -14.22 -9.99 -8.08
C GLN A 188 -13.43 -10.76 -9.15
N CYS A 189 -12.68 -11.80 -8.77
CA CYS A 189 -12.05 -12.72 -9.72
C CYS A 189 -13.09 -13.39 -10.62
N LEU A 190 -14.17 -13.93 -10.04
CA LEU A 190 -15.22 -14.61 -10.79
C LEU A 190 -15.98 -13.65 -11.72
N ASP A 191 -16.28 -12.44 -11.27
CA ASP A 191 -16.92 -11.40 -12.08
C ASP A 191 -16.04 -11.00 -13.27
N LEU A 192 -14.75 -10.80 -13.03
CA LEU A 192 -13.77 -10.49 -14.07
C LEU A 192 -13.70 -11.61 -15.12
N LEU A 193 -13.61 -12.87 -14.68
CA LEU A 193 -13.58 -14.04 -15.57
C LEU A 193 -14.89 -14.20 -16.37
N SER A 194 -16.03 -13.84 -15.77
CA SER A 194 -17.35 -13.94 -16.40
C SER A 194 -17.65 -12.80 -17.38
N THR A 195 -16.80 -11.78 -17.45
CA THR A 195 -17.00 -10.61 -18.29
C THR A 195 -16.36 -10.80 -19.67
N GLY A 196 -17.14 -10.63 -20.74
CA GLY A 196 -16.64 -10.66 -22.12
C GLY A 196 -16.01 -12.00 -22.52
N ASP A 197 -14.88 -11.94 -23.24
CA ASP A 197 -14.14 -13.12 -23.74
C ASP A 197 -12.96 -13.50 -22.82
N ASN A 198 -12.97 -13.06 -21.56
CA ASN A 198 -11.88 -13.29 -20.60
C ASN A 198 -11.73 -14.78 -20.25
N LEU A 199 -12.84 -15.48 -20.05
CA LEU A 199 -12.88 -16.93 -19.88
C LEU A 199 -13.53 -17.58 -21.10
N LYS A 200 -12.71 -18.26 -21.90
CA LYS A 200 -13.18 -19.02 -23.07
C LYS A 200 -12.42 -20.34 -23.22
N LYS A 201 -13.00 -21.26 -23.98
CA LYS A 201 -12.28 -22.48 -24.35
C LYS A 201 -11.06 -22.12 -25.19
N ASP A 202 -9.92 -22.76 -24.89
CA ASP A 202 -8.66 -22.54 -25.59
C ASP A 202 -8.22 -21.05 -25.57
N ILE A 203 -8.10 -20.47 -24.36
CA ILE A 203 -7.77 -19.05 -24.16
C ILE A 203 -6.50 -18.65 -24.94
N CYS A 204 -5.48 -19.51 -24.93
CA CYS A 204 -4.22 -19.31 -25.64
C CYS A 204 -4.26 -19.69 -27.13
N ASN A 205 -5.44 -20.06 -27.67
CA ASN A 205 -5.66 -20.43 -29.07
C ASN A 205 -4.62 -21.45 -29.59
N LEU A 206 -4.34 -22.47 -28.80
CA LEU A 206 -3.34 -23.49 -29.10
C LEU A 206 -3.81 -24.46 -30.19
N ARG A 207 -5.13 -24.54 -30.43
CA ARG A 207 -5.78 -25.45 -31.40
C ARG A 207 -5.50 -26.94 -31.16
N THR A 208 -4.85 -27.27 -30.03
CA THR A 208 -4.50 -28.63 -29.62
C THR A 208 -5.05 -28.89 -28.21
N PRO A 209 -6.16 -29.63 -28.07
CA PRO A 209 -6.91 -29.74 -26.80
C PRO A 209 -6.21 -30.52 -25.68
N LYS A 210 -4.99 -31.04 -25.91
CA LYS A 210 -4.26 -31.91 -24.96
C LYS A 210 -2.83 -31.44 -24.65
N ARG A 211 -2.45 -30.23 -25.02
CA ARG A 211 -1.11 -29.71 -24.69
C ARG A 211 -1.06 -29.39 -23.19
N PRO A 212 -0.18 -30.01 -22.39
CA PRO A 212 -0.11 -29.71 -20.95
C PRO A 212 0.45 -28.30 -20.73
N ARG A 213 0.06 -27.65 -19.62
CA ARG A 213 0.46 -26.27 -19.30
C ARG A 213 1.98 -26.09 -19.24
N SER A 214 2.71 -27.11 -18.80
CA SER A 214 4.18 -27.12 -18.73
C SER A 214 4.86 -26.93 -20.09
N ASP A 215 4.17 -27.25 -21.18
CA ASP A 215 4.72 -27.27 -22.54
C ASP A 215 4.33 -26.02 -23.34
N ILE A 216 3.62 -25.07 -22.70
CA ILE A 216 3.26 -23.78 -23.28
C ILE A 216 4.32 -22.78 -22.82
N ASP A 217 4.91 -22.07 -23.77
CA ASP A 217 5.87 -21.03 -23.46
C ASP A 217 5.22 -19.86 -22.71
N ARG A 218 5.99 -19.21 -21.84
CA ARG A 218 5.49 -18.14 -20.98
C ARG A 218 5.00 -16.93 -21.79
N GLN A 219 5.61 -16.65 -22.94
CA GLN A 219 5.26 -15.53 -23.79
C GLN A 219 3.87 -15.70 -24.41
N THR A 220 3.52 -16.91 -24.84
CA THR A 220 2.17 -17.25 -25.31
C THR A 220 1.13 -17.10 -24.21
N ILE A 221 1.46 -17.47 -22.96
CA ILE A 221 0.57 -17.27 -21.82
C ILE A 221 0.35 -15.77 -21.58
N ASP A 222 1.43 -15.01 -21.44
CA ASP A 222 1.36 -13.58 -21.11
C ASP A 222 0.72 -12.73 -22.24
N SER A 223 0.76 -13.20 -23.50
CA SER A 223 0.09 -12.52 -24.62
C SER A 223 -1.42 -12.74 -24.69
N HIS A 224 -1.94 -13.81 -24.06
CA HIS A 224 -3.37 -14.15 -24.08
C HIS A 224 -4.05 -13.99 -22.73
N LEU A 225 -3.29 -14.06 -21.64
CA LEU A 225 -3.76 -13.95 -20.27
C LEU A 225 -3.06 -12.76 -19.62
N PRO A 226 -3.69 -11.57 -19.57
CA PRO A 226 -3.12 -10.44 -18.85
C PRO A 226 -3.03 -10.75 -17.34
N PRO A 227 -2.17 -10.05 -16.58
CA PRO A 227 -1.86 -10.41 -15.19
C PRO A 227 -3.09 -10.50 -14.26
N ASP A 228 -4.08 -9.64 -14.45
CA ASP A 228 -5.34 -9.66 -13.70
C ASP A 228 -6.15 -10.94 -13.93
N ILE A 229 -6.19 -11.45 -15.16
CA ILE A 229 -6.85 -12.71 -15.52
C ILE A 229 -6.05 -13.90 -15.03
N GLN A 230 -4.71 -13.86 -15.13
CA GLN A 230 -3.85 -14.91 -14.58
C GLN A 230 -4.01 -15.06 -13.07
N TYR A 231 -4.26 -13.96 -12.36
CA TYR A 231 -4.51 -13.98 -10.92
C TYR A 231 -5.88 -14.56 -10.58
N ALA A 232 -6.88 -14.27 -11.41
CA ALA A 232 -8.25 -14.71 -11.18
C ALA A 232 -8.49 -16.22 -11.46
N CYS A 233 -7.67 -16.84 -12.30
CA CYS A 233 -7.71 -18.26 -12.68
C CYS A 233 -7.00 -19.18 -11.67
#